data_AF-A0AAW6Y4T1-F1
#
_entry.id   AF-A0AAW6Y4T1-F1
#
_cell.length_a   1.000
_cell.length_b   1.000
_cell.length_c   1.000
_cell.angle_alpha   90.00
_cell.angle_beta   90.00
_cell.angle_gamma   90.00
#
_symmetry.space_group_name_H-M   'P 1'
#
loop_
_entity.id
_entity.type
_entity.pdbx_description
1 polymer ?
#
loop_
_entity_poly.entity_id
_entity_poly.type
_entity_poly.pdbx_seq_one_letter_code
_entity_poly.pdbx_strand_id
1 'polypeptide(L)' 'KDLFETYAKSWMQKQRPEAITAEVQSDVHAPQPTRVNIPAQNQDEFYEAYNVTPKDGMWLDPEDRITIW' A
#
# COMPACT_ATOMS: atom_id res chain seq x y z
N LYS A 1 -11.14 2.63 -9.39
CA LYS A 1 -10.80 1.19 -9.19
C LYS A 1 -9.68 0.75 -10.14
N ASP A 2 -9.87 0.83 -11.46
CA ASP A 2 -8.90 0.37 -12.48
C ASP A 2 -7.46 0.88 -12.27
N LEU A 3 -7.28 2.15 -11.89
CA LEU A 3 -5.97 2.72 -11.56
C LEU A 3 -5.28 1.96 -10.41
N PHE A 4 -5.97 1.84 -9.26
CA PHE A 4 -5.45 1.16 -8.07
C PHE A 4 -5.19 -0.32 -8.33
N GLU A 5 -6.07 -1.00 -9.08
CA GLU A 5 -5.88 -2.42 -9.43
C GLU A 5 -4.70 -2.63 -10.37
N THR A 6 -4.53 -1.75 -11.35
CA THR A 6 -3.40 -1.83 -12.29
C THR A 6 -2.08 -1.54 -11.59
N TYR A 7 -2.05 -0.55 -10.69
CA TYR A 7 -0.90 -0.27 -9.84
C TYR A 7 -0.56 -1.44 -8.91
N ALA A 8 -1.57 -2.04 -8.26
CA ALA A 8 -1.35 -3.23 -7.43
C ALA A 8 -0.79 -4.40 -8.26
N LYS A 9 -1.31 -4.61 -9.48
CA LYS A 9 -0.84 -5.66 -10.39
C LYS A 9 0.61 -5.43 -10.84
N SER A 10 1.05 -4.18 -11.05
CA SER A 10 2.44 -3.91 -11.45
C SER A 10 3.47 -4.26 -10.37
N TRP A 11 3.05 -4.33 -9.11
CA TRP A 11 3.89 -4.69 -7.96
C TRP A 11 3.70 -6.14 -7.49
N MET A 12 2.96 -6.96 -8.24
CA MET A 12 2.66 -8.33 -7.84
C MET A 12 3.94 -9.17 -7.78
N GLN A 13 4.38 -9.49 -6.56
CA GLN A 13 5.56 -10.29 -6.31
C GLN A 13 5.35 -11.23 -5.12
N LYS A 14 5.99 -12.39 -5.17
CA LYS A 14 6.09 -13.31 -4.05
C LYS A 14 7.54 -13.75 -3.88
N GLN A 15 8.08 -13.52 -2.70
CA GLN A 15 9.46 -13.89 -2.34
C GLN A 15 9.49 -14.94 -1.25
N ARG A 16 10.65 -15.59 -1.11
CA ARG A 16 10.94 -16.43 0.06
C ARG A 16 11.13 -15.54 1.29
N PRO A 17 10.75 -16.00 2.50
CA PRO A 17 10.92 -15.22 3.72
C PRO A 17 12.35 -14.70 3.93
N GLU A 18 13.36 -15.52 3.62
CA GLU A 18 14.78 -15.16 3.78
C GLU A 18 15.19 -14.04 2.81
N ALA A 19 14.60 -14.01 1.61
CA ALA A 19 14.83 -12.95 0.65
C ALA A 19 14.19 -11.62 1.10
N ILE A 20 12.99 -11.67 1.70
CA ILE A 20 12.34 -10.49 2.27
C ILE A 20 13.18 -9.94 3.44
N THR A 21 13.74 -10.81 4.29
CA THR A 21 14.63 -10.38 5.38
C THR A 21 15.87 -9.66 4.84
N ALA A 22 16.51 -10.20 3.81
CA ALA A 22 17.68 -9.57 3.19
C ALA A 22 17.34 -8.22 2.51
N GLU A 23 16.21 -8.16 1.80
CA GLU A 23 15.70 -6.94 1.16
C GLU A 23 15.48 -5.82 2.17
N VAL A 24 14.74 -6.10 3.27
CA VAL A 24 14.46 -5.12 4.32
C VAL A 24 15.74 -4.57 4.99
N GLN A 25 16.85 -5.33 4.97
CA GLN A 25 18.11 -4.91 5.55
C GLN A 25 18.99 -4.06 4.62
N SER A 26 18.76 -4.10 3.31
CA SER A 26 19.74 -3.59 2.33
C SER A 26 19.13 -2.73 1.23
N ASP A 27 17.85 -2.93 0.89
CA ASP A 27 17.14 -2.13 -0.09
C ASP A 27 16.48 -0.92 0.59
N VAL A 28 16.61 0.25 -0.04
CA VAL A 28 15.94 1.48 0.39
C VAL A 28 14.46 1.48 0.06
N HIS A 29 14.02 0.56 -0.82
CA HIS A 29 12.62 0.39 -1.15
C HIS A 29 11.90 -0.52 -0.14
N ALA A 30 10.69 -0.13 0.23
CA ALA A 30 9.83 -0.99 1.04
C ALA A 30 9.47 -2.29 0.28
N PRO A 31 9.16 -3.39 0.98
CA PRO A 31 8.62 -4.59 0.37
C PRO A 31 7.34 -4.32 -0.44
N GLN A 32 7.11 -5.10 -1.48
CA GLN A 32 6.13 -4.79 -2.53
C GLN A 32 4.69 -4.62 -2.00
N PRO A 33 4.17 -5.46 -1.08
CA PRO A 33 2.84 -5.23 -0.51
C PRO A 33 2.74 -3.89 0.24
N THR A 34 3.81 -3.50 0.93
CA THR A 34 3.91 -2.22 1.66
C THR A 34 3.94 -1.03 0.70
N ARG A 35 4.59 -1.16 -0.47
CA ARG A 35 4.60 -0.13 -1.53
C ARG A 35 3.24 0.12 -2.18
N VAL A 36 2.33 -0.85 -2.07
CA VAL A 36 0.97 -0.73 -2.63
C VAL A 36 0.01 -0.25 -1.55
N ASN A 37 -0.05 -0.96 -0.42
CA ASN A 37 -1.11 -0.75 0.56
C ASN A 37 -0.93 0.56 1.33
N ILE A 38 0.28 0.85 1.86
CA ILE A 38 0.47 2.05 2.69
C ILE A 38 0.21 3.33 1.89
N PRO A 39 0.76 3.56 0.68
CA PRO A 39 0.44 4.75 -0.08
C PRO A 39 -1.06 4.87 -0.43
N ALA A 40 -1.73 3.76 -0.74
CA ALA A 40 -3.17 3.79 -1.03
C ALA A 40 -4.01 4.23 0.17
N GLN A 41 -3.61 3.87 1.41
CA GLN A 41 -4.28 4.33 2.63
C GLN A 41 -4.20 5.85 2.85
N ASN A 42 -3.24 6.53 2.21
CA ASN A 42 -3.04 7.97 2.32
C ASN A 42 -3.78 8.78 1.25
N GLN A 43 -4.52 8.12 0.34
CA GLN A 43 -5.22 8.79 -0.77
C GLN A 43 -6.73 8.72 -0.57
N ASP A 44 -7.38 9.87 -0.48
CA ASP A 44 -8.84 9.96 -0.29
C ASP A 44 -9.61 9.28 -1.45
N GLU A 45 -9.06 9.32 -2.66
CA GLU A 45 -9.61 8.66 -3.84
C GLU A 45 -9.68 7.14 -3.69
N PHE A 46 -8.83 6.53 -2.85
CA PHE A 46 -8.92 5.11 -2.55
C PHE A 46 -10.17 4.79 -1.71
N TYR A 47 -10.48 5.64 -0.74
CA TYR A 47 -11.67 5.50 0.11
C TYR A 47 -12.94 5.65 -0.72
N GLU A 48 -12.98 6.65 -1.61
CA GLU A 48 -14.10 6.85 -2.55
C GLU A 48 -14.24 5.69 -3.53
N ALA A 49 -13.12 5.22 -4.09
CA ALA A 49 -13.13 4.16 -5.09
C ALA A 49 -13.66 2.84 -4.54
N TYR A 50 -13.40 2.50 -3.28
CA TYR A 50 -13.76 1.22 -2.68
C TYR A 50 -14.83 1.30 -1.60
N ASN A 51 -15.35 2.49 -1.29
CA ASN A 51 -16.23 2.76 -0.16
C ASN A 51 -15.64 2.25 1.16
N VAL A 52 -14.36 2.55 1.41
CA VAL A 52 -13.64 2.10 2.61
C VAL A 52 -14.21 2.79 3.84
N THR A 53 -14.51 2.00 4.87
CA THR A 53 -15.08 2.44 6.14
C THR A 53 -14.15 2.07 7.30
N PRO A 54 -14.38 2.60 8.53
CA PRO A 54 -13.61 2.21 9.71
C PRO A 54 -13.62 0.71 10.06
N LYS A 55 -14.46 -0.09 9.40
CA LYS A 55 -14.54 -1.54 9.60
C LYS A 55 -13.59 -2.32 8.67
N ASP A 56 -13.01 -1.66 7.68
CA ASP A 56 -12.20 -2.28 6.64
C ASP A 56 -10.71 -2.24 7.02
N GLY A 57 -9.96 -3.28 6.66
CA GLY A 57 -8.53 -3.39 7.03
C GLY A 57 -7.62 -2.36 6.36
N MET A 58 -8.10 -1.67 5.32
CA MET A 58 -7.39 -0.58 4.65
C MET A 58 -7.77 0.80 5.19
N TRP A 59 -8.59 0.89 6.25
CA TRP A 59 -8.90 2.16 6.88
C TRP A 59 -7.67 2.74 7.61
N LEU A 60 -7.42 4.02 7.39
CA LEU A 60 -6.55 4.86 8.21
C LEU A 60 -7.33 6.13 8.57
N ASP A 61 -7.27 6.54 9.83
CA ASP A 61 -7.98 7.73 10.29
C ASP A 61 -7.49 8.96 9.51
N PRO A 62 -8.38 9.89 9.09
CA PRO A 62 -8.01 11.01 8.24
C PRO A 62 -6.82 11.84 8.77
N GLU A 63 -6.72 11.99 10.08
CA GLU A 63 -5.63 12.69 10.78
C GLU A 63 -4.27 11.99 10.71
N ASP A 64 -4.26 10.68 10.47
CA ASP A 64 -3.03 9.86 10.34
C ASP A 64 -2.59 9.72 8.87
N ARG A 65 -3.39 10.22 7.92
CA ARG A 65 -3.05 10.22 6.49
C ARG A 65 -2.02 11.30 6.19
N ILE A 66 -0.97 10.92 5.48
CA ILE A 66 0.17 11.78 5.16
C ILE A 66 0.09 12.23 3.69
N THR A 67 0.09 13.55 3.49
CA THR A 67 0.28 14.18 2.18
C THR A 67 1.52 15.06 2.21
N ILE A 68 2.35 15.00 1.17
CA ILE A 68 3.62 15.74 1.10
C ILE A 68 3.55 16.94 0.13
N TRP A 69 2.90 16.77 -1.02
CA TRP A 69 2.88 17.74 -2.12
C TRP A 69 1.53 18.43 -2.26
#